data_AF-A0A431FTZ6-F1
#
_entry.id   AF-A0A431FTZ6-F1
#
_cell.length_a   1.000
_cell.length_b   1.000
_cell.length_c   1.000
_cell.angle_alpha   90.00
_cell.angle_beta   90.00
_cell.angle_gamma   90.00
#
_symmetry.space_group_name_H-M   'P 1'
#
loop_
_entity.id
_entity.type
_entity.pdbx_description
1 polymer ?
#
loop_
_entity_poly.entity_id
_entity_poly.type
_entity_poly.pdbx_seq_one_letter_code
_entity_poly.pdbx_strand_id
1 'polypeptide(L)'
;PKLRASFFYEIAPLISCAMDISDGLSKDLSRLLALNKCGVSWFKKLDDYTLYSGEEYEILFAFDEKERQNIETIAKKHGVKLNIFGKAVKGKYEFSGREHHF
;
A
#
# COMPACT_ATOMS: atom_id res chain seq x y z
N PRO A 1 8.81 0.65 -14.99
CA PRO A 1 8.24 1.58 -13.97
C PRO A 1 8.46 3.06 -14.34
N LYS A 2 7.40 3.88 -14.36
CA LYS A 2 7.48 5.34 -14.53
C LYS A 2 7.10 5.97 -13.21
N LEU A 3 8.12 6.20 -12.37
CA LEU A 3 7.94 6.79 -11.04
C LEU A 3 7.20 8.12 -11.15
N ARG A 4 6.02 8.20 -10.55
CA ARG A 4 5.22 9.43 -10.44
C ARG A 4 5.74 10.30 -9.30
N ALA A 5 7.01 10.70 -9.40
CA ALA A 5 7.72 11.40 -8.34
C ALA A 5 7.01 12.69 -7.90
N SER A 6 6.46 13.46 -8.84
CA SER A 6 5.70 14.69 -8.55
C SER A 6 4.47 14.44 -7.67
N PHE A 7 3.75 13.36 -7.91
CA PHE A 7 2.61 12.95 -7.09
C PHE A 7 3.09 12.59 -5.68
N PHE A 8 4.13 11.74 -5.60
CA PHE A 8 4.62 11.25 -4.33
C PHE A 8 5.19 12.37 -3.44
N TYR A 9 5.94 13.32 -4.02
CA TYR A 9 6.42 14.49 -3.29
C TYR A 9 5.30 15.37 -2.74
N GLU A 10 4.18 15.49 -3.46
CA GLU A 10 3.04 16.31 -3.00
C GLU A 10 2.25 15.64 -1.87
N ILE A 11 2.16 14.30 -1.86
CA ILE A 11 1.48 13.56 -0.79
C ILE A 11 2.39 13.21 0.39
N ALA A 12 3.72 13.31 0.24
CA ALA A 12 4.69 12.97 1.28
C ALA A 12 4.40 13.56 2.68
N PRO A 13 3.97 14.84 2.84
CA PRO A 13 3.62 15.38 4.16
C PRO A 13 2.28 14.88 4.72
N LEU A 14 1.45 14.19 3.91
CA LEU A 14 0.11 13.72 4.26
C LEU A 14 0.05 12.23 4.61
N ILE A 15 1.13 11.48 4.32
CA ILE A 15 1.21 10.05 4.54
C ILE A 15 1.93 9.73 5.85
N SER A 16 1.56 8.61 6.47
CA SER A 16 2.16 8.14 7.73
C SER A 16 3.37 7.24 7.48
N CYS A 17 3.30 6.42 6.42
CA CYS A 17 4.39 5.53 6.01
C CYS A 17 4.24 5.14 4.54
N ALA A 18 5.35 4.77 3.91
CA ALA A 18 5.39 4.22 2.56
C ALA A 18 6.56 3.25 2.39
N MET A 19 6.44 2.36 1.42
CA MET A 19 7.50 1.45 0.97
C MET A 19 7.31 1.11 -0.50
N ASP A 20 8.41 0.79 -1.17
CA ASP A 20 8.38 0.16 -2.49
C ASP A 20 7.88 -1.28 -2.38
N ILE A 21 7.19 -1.76 -3.42
CA ILE A 21 6.78 -3.16 -3.53
C ILE A 21 7.85 -3.89 -4.33
N SER A 22 8.42 -4.94 -3.75
CA SER A 22 9.54 -5.69 -4.32
C SER A 22 9.22 -7.17 -4.46
N ASP A 23 8.69 -7.78 -3.39
CA ASP A 23 8.44 -9.22 -3.28
C ASP A 23 6.95 -9.57 -3.48
N GLY A 24 6.13 -8.59 -3.87
CA GLY A 24 4.68 -8.69 -3.98
C GLY A 24 3.93 -8.05 -2.82
N LEU A 25 2.76 -7.49 -3.13
CA LEU A 25 1.95 -6.67 -2.21
C LEU A 25 1.68 -7.36 -0.87
N SER A 26 1.34 -8.65 -0.89
CA SER A 26 0.97 -9.40 0.33
C SER A 26 2.15 -9.52 1.30
N LYS A 27 3.36 -9.81 0.79
CA LYS A 27 4.56 -9.95 1.62
C LYS A 27 4.98 -8.60 2.19
N ASP A 28 5.06 -7.57 1.36
CA ASP A 28 5.48 -6.23 1.81
C ASP A 28 4.44 -5.59 2.74
N LEU A 29 3.15 -5.77 2.49
CA LEU A 29 2.09 -5.35 3.41
C LEU A 29 2.24 -6.02 4.78
N SER A 30 2.54 -7.33 4.83
CA SER A 30 2.74 -8.02 6.10
C SER A 30 3.92 -7.48 6.89
N ARG A 31 5.04 -7.16 6.23
CA ARG A 31 6.20 -6.52 6.85
C ARG A 31 5.83 -5.15 7.42
N LEU A 32 5.14 -4.32 6.62
CA LEU A 32 4.70 -2.99 7.04
C LEU A 32 3.79 -3.06 8.27
N LEU A 33 2.82 -3.97 8.27
CA LEU A 33 1.88 -4.15 9.37
C LEU A 33 2.55 -4.72 10.62
N ALA A 34 3.46 -5.68 10.48
CA ALA A 34 4.20 -6.26 11.59
C ALA A 34 5.07 -5.22 12.31
N LEU A 35 5.80 -4.39 11.56
CA LEU A 35 6.62 -3.29 12.11
C LEU A 35 5.78 -2.29 12.90
N ASN A 36 4.53 -2.05 12.47
CA ASN A 36 3.60 -1.13 13.13
C ASN A 36 2.67 -1.79 14.16
N LYS A 37 2.80 -3.11 14.40
CA LYS A 37 1.91 -3.90 15.28
C LYS A 37 0.42 -3.72 14.92
N CYS A 38 0.15 -3.72 13.63
CA CYS A 38 -1.17 -3.57 13.05
C CYS A 38 -1.61 -4.86 12.33
N GLY A 39 -2.92 -5.03 12.22
CA GLY A 39 -3.55 -5.88 11.22
C GLY A 39 -4.17 -5.03 10.11
N VAL A 40 -4.90 -5.68 9.19
CA VAL A 40 -5.65 -4.99 8.13
C VAL A 40 -7.10 -5.44 8.11
N SER A 41 -8.02 -4.49 8.01
CA SER A 41 -9.41 -4.71 7.67
C SER A 41 -9.59 -4.45 6.17
N TRP A 42 -9.97 -5.48 5.42
CA TRP A 42 -10.10 -5.41 3.97
C TRP A 42 -11.41 -4.74 3.55
N PHE A 43 -11.33 -3.75 2.69
CA PHE A 43 -12.51 -3.14 2.07
C PHE A 43 -13.00 -3.93 0.85
N LYS A 44 -12.08 -4.67 0.22
CA LYS A 44 -12.36 -5.50 -0.94
C LYS A 44 -11.40 -6.68 -0.97
N LYS A 45 -11.85 -7.75 -1.63
CA LYS A 45 -11.00 -8.89 -1.95
C LYS A 45 -10.08 -8.49 -3.11
N LEU A 46 -8.78 -8.68 -2.92
CA LEU A 46 -7.79 -8.59 -3.99
C LEU A 46 -7.60 -10.00 -4.58
N ASP A 47 -7.37 -10.09 -5.88
CA ASP A 47 -7.03 -11.37 -6.53
C ASP A 47 -5.56 -11.76 -6.26
N ASP A 48 -5.24 -13.03 -6.48
CA ASP A 48 -3.90 -13.56 -6.23
C ASP A 48 -2.85 -12.87 -7.10
N TYR A 49 -3.20 -12.45 -8.32
CA TYR A 49 -2.28 -11.71 -9.17
C TYR A 49 -1.90 -10.36 -8.54
N THR A 50 -2.87 -9.59 -8.07
CA THR A 50 -2.64 -8.33 -7.36
C THR A 50 -1.85 -8.52 -6.06
N LEU A 51 -2.09 -9.63 -5.35
CA LEU A 51 -1.45 -9.90 -4.06
C LEU A 51 0.00 -10.39 -4.20
N TYR A 52 0.30 -11.17 -5.24
CA TYR A 52 1.59 -11.87 -5.38
C TYR A 52 2.42 -11.41 -6.59
N SER A 53 1.85 -10.67 -7.54
CA SER A 53 2.59 -10.04 -8.63
C SER A 53 3.18 -8.71 -8.17
N GLY A 54 4.51 -8.58 -8.26
CA GLY A 54 5.23 -7.33 -7.97
C GLY A 54 5.22 -6.33 -9.13
N GLU A 55 4.58 -6.65 -10.26
CA GLU A 55 4.72 -5.85 -11.49
C GLU A 55 3.65 -4.77 -11.68
N GLU A 56 2.51 -4.85 -10.98
CA GLU A 56 1.40 -3.91 -11.17
C GLU A 56 1.49 -2.64 -10.32
N TYR A 57 2.15 -2.70 -9.16
CA TYR A 57 2.20 -1.61 -8.19
C TYR A 57 3.63 -1.27 -7.81
N GLU A 58 3.94 0.03 -7.77
CA GLU A 58 5.29 0.51 -7.47
C GLU A 58 5.47 0.87 -5.99
N ILE A 59 4.42 1.40 -5.33
CA ILE A 59 4.50 1.93 -3.97
C ILE A 59 3.27 1.54 -3.16
N LEU A 60 3.49 1.04 -1.94
CA LEU A 60 2.51 0.86 -0.88
C LEU A 60 2.67 1.99 0.14
N PHE A 61 1.58 2.66 0.50
CA PHE A 61 1.61 3.71 1.53
C PHE A 61 0.33 3.74 2.36
N ALA A 62 0.44 4.28 3.58
CA ALA A 62 -0.68 4.47 4.50
C ALA A 62 -0.79 5.95 4.91
N PHE A 63 -2.02 6.37 5.21
CA PHE A 63 -2.37 7.74 5.58
C PHE A 63 -3.54 7.74 6.56
N ASP A 64 -3.73 8.86 7.26
CA ASP A 64 -4.88 9.05 8.14
C ASP A 64 -6.17 9.25 7.32
N GLU A 65 -7.29 8.69 7.77
CA GLU A 65 -8.58 8.79 7.08
C GLU A 65 -9.00 10.24 6.82
N LYS A 66 -8.60 11.19 7.66
CA LYS A 66 -8.86 12.63 7.47
C LYS A 66 -8.19 13.20 6.21
N GLU A 67 -7.06 12.62 5.77
CA GLU A 67 -6.30 13.09 4.61
C GLU A 67 -6.80 12.48 3.29
N ARG A 68 -7.78 11.57 3.35
CA ARG A 68 -8.29 10.84 2.19
C ARG A 68 -8.70 11.77 1.05
N GLN A 69 -9.47 12.81 1.33
CA GLN A 69 -9.97 13.72 0.31
C GLN A 69 -8.83 14.52 -0.35
N ASN A 70 -7.82 14.91 0.43
CA ASN A 70 -6.63 15.62 -0.07
C ASN A 70 -5.85 14.72 -1.02
N ILE A 71 -5.55 13.48 -0.60
CA ILE A 71 -4.79 12.51 -1.39
C ILE A 71 -5.54 12.13 -2.67
N GLU A 72 -6.86 11.89 -2.62
CA GLU A 72 -7.67 11.60 -3.81
C GLU A 72 -7.68 12.78 -4.80
N THR A 73 -7.67 14.01 -4.30
CA THR A 73 -7.60 15.23 -5.13
C THR A 73 -6.24 15.35 -5.82
N ILE A 74 -5.15 15.17 -5.07
CA ILE A 74 -3.78 15.20 -5.60
C ILE A 74 -3.59 14.06 -6.61
N ALA A 75 -4.11 12.87 -6.36
CA ALA A 75 -4.02 11.76 -7.30
C ALA A 75 -4.73 12.06 -8.63
N LYS A 76 -5.93 12.65 -8.59
CA LYS A 76 -6.62 13.11 -9.80
C LYS A 76 -5.81 14.17 -10.55
N LYS A 77 -5.25 15.15 -9.84
CA LYS A 77 -4.39 16.20 -10.42
C LYS A 77 -3.19 15.62 -11.18
N HIS A 78 -2.56 14.56 -10.66
CA HIS A 78 -1.41 13.91 -11.29
C HIS A 78 -1.77 12.73 -12.22
N GLY A 79 -3.06 12.45 -12.43
CA GLY A 79 -3.52 11.32 -13.23
C GLY A 79 -3.10 9.95 -12.67
N VAL A 80 -2.98 9.84 -11.34
CA VAL A 80 -2.59 8.62 -10.64
C VAL A 80 -3.84 7.86 -10.20
N LYS A 81 -3.92 6.57 -10.54
CA LYS A 81 -4.97 5.67 -10.06
C LYS A 81 -4.60 5.19 -8.66
N LEU A 82 -5.43 5.51 -7.68
CA LEU A 82 -5.30 4.96 -6.32
C LEU A 82 -6.04 3.65 -6.17
N ASN A 83 -5.45 2.71 -5.45
CA ASN A 83 -6.09 1.47 -5.05
C ASN A 83 -6.14 1.36 -3.52
N ILE A 84 -7.15 1.97 -2.91
CA ILE A 84 -7.39 1.84 -1.48
C ILE A 84 -8.10 0.49 -1.25
N PHE A 85 -7.44 -0.43 -0.55
CA PHE A 85 -7.92 -1.81 -0.38
C PHE A 85 -8.23 -2.22 1.06
N GLY A 86 -7.81 -1.42 2.05
CA GLY A 86 -8.07 -1.72 3.45
C GLY A 86 -7.69 -0.60 4.40
N LYS A 87 -7.95 -0.85 5.69
CA LYS A 87 -7.62 0.02 6.82
C LYS A 87 -6.71 -0.71 7.79
N ALA A 88 -5.62 -0.07 8.21
CA ALA A 88 -4.81 -0.58 9.30
C ALA A 88 -5.62 -0.55 10.62
N VAL A 89 -5.62 -1.65 11.34
CA VAL A 89 -6.34 -1.81 12.62
C VAL A 89 -5.39 -2.34 13.69
N LYS A 90 -5.68 -2.09 14.96
CA LYS A 90 -4.90 -2.68 16.05
C LYS A 90 -5.02 -4.21 15.98
N GLY A 91 -3.89 -4.91 15.93
CA GLY A 91 -3.90 -6.36 15.77
C GLY A 91 -2.59 -6.89 15.17
N LYS A 92 -2.68 -8.05 14.53
CA LYS A 92 -1.57 -8.64 13.77
C LYS A 92 -2.09 -9.10 12.41
N TYR A 93 -1.25 -9.00 11.40
CA TYR A 93 -1.48 -9.63 10.10
C TYR A 93 -0.26 -10.50 9.78
N GLU A 94 -0.50 -11.80 9.63
CA GLU A 94 0.53 -12.76 9.25
C GLU A 94 0.33 -13.14 7.78
N PHE A 95 1.39 -13.02 7.00
CA PHE A 95 1.44 -13.52 5.64
C PHE A 95 1.39 -15.06 5.66
N SER A 96 0.52 -15.65 4.84
CA SER A 96 0.32 -17.11 4.75
C SER A 96 0.83 -17.72 3.44
N GLY A 97 1.65 -17.00 2.67
CA GLY A 97 2.25 -17.54 1.44
C GLY A 97 3.51 -18.38 1.70
N ARG A 98 3.84 -19.29 0.77
CA ARG A 98 5.10 -20.04 0.82
C ARG A 98 6.27 -19.09 0.57
N GLU A 99 7.17 -18.95 1.55
CA GLU A 99 8.47 -18.33 1.34
C GLU A 99 9.26 -19.16 0.33
N HIS A 100 9.29 -18.74 -0.94
CA HIS A 100 10.29 -19.22 -1.88
C HIS A 100 11.54 -18.33 -1.72
N HIS A 101 12.35 -18.64 -0.72
CA HIS A 101 13.75 -18.24 -0.73
C HIS A 101 14.47 -19.09 -1.77
N PHE A 102 14.96 -18.47 -2.84
CA PHE A 102 16.07 -19.01 -3.63
C PHE A 102 17.38 -18.50 -3.03
#